data_AF-A0A2D3TFD0-F1
#
_entry.id   AF-A0A2D3TFD0-F1
#
_cell.length_a   1.000
_cell.length_b   1.000
_cell.length_c   1.000
_cell.angle_alpha   90.00
_cell.angle_beta   90.00
_cell.angle_gamma   90.00
#
_symmetry.space_group_name_H-M   'P 1'
#
loop_
_entity.id
_entity.type
_entity.pdbx_description
1 polymer ?
#
loop_
_entity_poly.entity_id
_entity_poly.type
_entity_poly.pdbx_seq_one_letter_code
_entity_poly.pdbx_strand_id
1 'polypeptide(L)'
;MIHIDIQIIQAFSRAFVVKNFRNRFVHEAIKKPARLHQRICHGIEDVFPIAYKNCSFQFLPDEPCLILCGNLRLEKSTWSQVQSDGIGGFLVMSLSQLKFYAETEGRPKSEIWGGFTQSWHC
;
A
#
# COMPACT_ATOMS: atom_id res chain seq x y z
N MET A 1 3.86 21.81 -2.28
CA MET A 1 4.63 20.69 -1.71
C MET A 1 3.66 19.84 -0.90
N ILE A 2 3.28 18.65 -1.39
CA ILE A 2 2.31 17.79 -0.69
C ILE A 2 3.01 17.24 0.55
N HIS A 3 2.59 17.66 1.73
CA HIS A 3 3.04 17.06 2.99
C HIS A 3 2.42 15.67 3.10
N ILE A 4 3.21 14.65 2.80
CA ILE A 4 2.88 13.27 3.11
C ILE A 4 3.10 13.11 4.61
N ASP A 5 2.05 12.72 5.31
CA ASP A 5 2.11 12.58 6.75
C ASP A 5 2.86 11.30 7.13
N ILE A 6 4.06 11.47 7.69
CA ILE A 6 4.90 10.39 8.19
C ILE A 6 4.16 9.52 9.21
N GLN A 7 3.24 10.10 9.99
CA GLN A 7 2.48 9.39 11.00
C GLN A 7 1.55 8.36 10.37
N ILE A 8 0.96 8.67 9.21
CA ILE A 8 0.10 7.74 8.46
C ILE A 8 0.91 6.53 8.00
N ILE A 9 2.11 6.76 7.43
CA ILE A 9 2.99 5.67 6.97
C ILE A 9 3.46 4.81 8.16
N GLN A 10 3.79 5.43 9.29
CA GLN A 10 4.20 4.72 10.51
C GLN A 10 3.06 3.86 11.08
N ALA A 11 1.85 4.41 11.18
CA ALA A 11 0.68 3.67 11.65
C ALA A 11 0.32 2.52 10.70
N PHE A 12 0.32 2.78 9.39
CA PHE A 12 0.16 1.74 8.37
C PHE A 12 1.17 0.61 8.54
N SER A 13 2.45 0.94 8.69
CA SER A 13 3.49 -0.09 8.84
C SER A 13 3.29 -0.94 10.10
N ARG A 14 2.78 -0.34 11.18
CA ARG A 14 2.47 -1.08 12.41
C ARG A 14 1.29 -2.03 12.24
N ALA A 15 0.29 -1.64 11.45
CA ALA A 15 -0.91 -2.42 11.21
C ALA A 15 -0.67 -3.61 10.26
N PHE A 16 -0.05 -3.35 9.09
CA PHE A 16 -0.06 -4.33 7.99
C PHE A 16 1.31 -4.91 7.62
N VAL A 17 2.40 -4.20 7.90
CA VAL A 17 3.75 -4.62 7.45
C VAL A 17 4.38 -5.60 8.45
N VAL A 18 5.10 -6.60 7.93
CA VAL A 18 5.81 -7.58 8.76
C VAL A 18 6.77 -6.89 9.72
N LYS A 19 6.82 -7.37 10.98
CA LYS A 19 7.49 -6.67 12.10
C LYS A 19 8.93 -6.24 11.78
N ASN A 20 9.70 -7.12 11.14
CA ASN A 20 11.12 -6.88 10.84
C ASN A 20 11.34 -5.90 9.68
N PHE A 21 10.30 -5.61 8.88
CA PHE A 21 10.41 -4.71 7.73
C PHE A 21 9.83 -3.31 8.00
N ARG A 22 9.07 -3.08 9.09
CA ARG A 22 8.35 -1.82 9.36
C ARG A 22 9.20 -0.55 9.27
N ASN A 23 10.35 -0.53 9.93
CA ASN A 23 11.24 0.64 9.90
C ASN A 23 11.79 0.89 8.50
N ARG A 24 12.13 -0.18 7.77
CA ARG A 24 12.60 -0.10 6.40
C ARG A 24 11.50 0.36 5.46
N PHE A 25 10.28 -0.12 5.64
CA PHE A 25 9.10 0.32 4.89
C PHE A 25 8.92 1.83 5.00
N VAL A 26 8.91 2.38 6.23
CA VAL A 26 8.77 3.84 6.45
C VAL A 26 9.92 4.60 5.79
N HIS A 27 11.17 4.12 5.94
CA HIS A 27 12.32 4.74 5.31
C HIS A 27 12.24 4.73 3.77
N GLU A 28 11.91 3.58 3.18
CA GLU A 28 11.80 3.44 1.73
C GLU A 28 10.62 4.25 1.19
N ALA A 29 9.46 4.26 1.84
CA ALA A 29 8.31 5.09 1.48
C ALA A 29 8.67 6.59 1.38
N ILE A 30 9.50 7.10 2.28
CA ILE A 30 9.80 8.54 2.38
C ILE A 30 11.05 8.93 1.58
N LYS A 31 12.09 8.09 1.60
CA LYS A 31 13.41 8.43 1.07
C LYS A 31 13.76 7.68 -0.21
N LYS A 32 13.16 6.51 -0.44
CA LYS A 32 13.52 5.61 -1.55
C LYS A 32 12.27 4.94 -2.15
N PRO A 33 11.25 5.69 -2.58
CA PRO A 33 9.96 5.13 -3.00
C PRO A 33 10.10 4.15 -4.17
N ALA A 34 11.07 4.37 -5.06
CA ALA A 34 11.41 3.42 -6.13
C ALA A 34 11.81 2.03 -5.61
N ARG A 35 12.54 1.95 -4.49
CA ARG A 35 12.90 0.66 -3.87
C ARG A 35 11.70 -0.01 -3.24
N LEU A 36 10.83 0.77 -2.59
CA LEU A 36 9.58 0.23 -2.05
C LEU A 36 8.71 -0.34 -3.18
N HIS A 37 8.54 0.41 -4.26
CA HIS A 37 7.82 -0.03 -5.45
C HIS A 37 8.39 -1.33 -6.01
N GLN A 38 9.72 -1.43 -6.18
CA GLN A 38 10.37 -2.67 -6.65
C GLN A 38 10.02 -3.88 -5.77
N ARG A 39 9.95 -3.71 -4.44
CA ARG A 39 9.54 -4.78 -3.53
C ARG A 39 8.07 -5.13 -3.68
N ILE A 40 7.20 -4.14 -3.84
CA ILE A 40 5.78 -4.40 -4.12
C ILE A 40 5.63 -5.18 -5.44
N CYS A 41 6.41 -4.85 -6.47
CA CYS A 41 6.36 -5.56 -7.75
C CYS A 41 6.90 -6.99 -7.68
N HIS A 42 7.97 -7.26 -6.93
CA HIS A 42 8.75 -8.50 -7.08
C HIS A 42 9.08 -9.26 -5.78
N GLY A 43 8.69 -8.73 -4.62
CA GLY A 43 9.03 -9.30 -3.30
C GLY A 43 8.02 -8.90 -2.23
N ILE A 44 6.73 -8.86 -2.59
CA ILE A 44 5.66 -8.34 -1.73
C ILE A 44 5.46 -9.16 -0.44
N GLU A 45 5.83 -10.44 -0.48
CA GLU A 45 5.85 -11.37 0.65
C GLU A 45 6.87 -11.01 1.75
N ASP A 46 7.93 -10.25 1.40
CA ASP A 46 8.85 -9.68 2.38
C ASP A 46 8.25 -8.45 3.10
N VAL A 47 7.20 -7.88 2.53
CA VAL A 47 6.56 -6.65 3.02
C VAL A 47 5.34 -6.97 3.87
N PHE A 48 4.47 -7.85 3.41
CA PHE A 48 3.20 -8.17 4.04
C PHE A 48 3.15 -9.64 4.51
N PRO A 49 2.50 -9.93 5.65
CA PRO A 49 2.17 -11.30 6.02
C PRO A 49 1.42 -12.02 4.91
N ILE A 50 1.78 -13.28 4.63
CA ILE A 50 1.16 -14.12 3.59
C ILE A 50 -0.37 -14.23 3.73
N ALA A 51 -0.89 -14.03 4.94
CA ALA A 51 -2.33 -14.02 5.24
C ALA A 51 -3.12 -12.93 4.50
N TYR A 52 -2.46 -11.90 3.95
CA TYR A 52 -3.11 -10.86 3.14
C TYR A 52 -3.17 -11.18 1.64
N LYS A 53 -2.55 -12.28 1.20
CA LYS A 53 -2.55 -12.69 -0.21
C LYS A 53 -3.95 -13.16 -0.62
N ASN A 54 -4.44 -12.65 -1.75
CA ASN A 54 -5.76 -12.94 -2.32
C ASN A 54 -6.94 -12.64 -1.36
N CYS A 55 -6.75 -11.78 -0.36
CA CYS A 55 -7.83 -11.36 0.51
C CYS A 55 -8.75 -10.35 -0.16
N SER A 56 -10.04 -10.42 0.20
CA SER A 56 -11.03 -9.41 -0.20
C SER A 56 -10.90 -8.14 0.65
N PHE A 57 -10.96 -7.01 -0.03
CA PHE A 57 -10.98 -5.68 0.57
C PHE A 57 -11.99 -4.84 -0.23
N GLN A 58 -12.53 -3.79 0.38
CA GLN A 58 -13.45 -2.88 -0.30
C GLN A 58 -13.06 -1.45 0.03
N PHE A 59 -12.74 -0.68 -1.01
CA PHE A 59 -12.60 0.77 -0.93
C PHE A 59 -13.87 1.41 -1.47
N LEU A 60 -14.28 2.53 -0.87
CA LEU A 60 -15.29 3.38 -1.50
C LEU A 60 -14.62 4.21 -2.60
N PRO A 61 -15.31 4.53 -3.72
CA PRO A 61 -14.71 5.27 -4.84
C PRO A 61 -14.00 6.56 -4.44
N ASP A 62 -14.60 7.34 -3.54
CA ASP A 62 -14.07 8.64 -3.08
C ASP A 62 -13.24 8.54 -1.80
N GLU A 63 -12.90 7.32 -1.38
CA GLU A 63 -12.11 7.14 -0.17
C GLU A 63 -10.70 7.69 -0.36
N PRO A 64 -10.24 8.59 0.51
CA PRO A 64 -8.94 9.21 0.36
C PRO A 64 -7.82 8.20 0.68
N CYS A 65 -6.86 8.11 -0.22
CA CYS A 65 -5.77 7.14 -0.18
C CYS A 65 -4.41 7.82 -0.37
N LEU A 66 -3.36 7.15 0.11
CA LEU A 66 -1.99 7.33 -0.36
C LEU A 66 -1.68 6.22 -1.36
N ILE A 67 -1.21 6.59 -2.55
CA ILE A 67 -0.86 5.67 -3.62
C ILE A 67 0.64 5.76 -3.90
N LEU A 68 1.29 4.61 -4.04
CA LEU A 68 2.57 4.46 -4.70
C LEU A 68 2.35 3.62 -5.96
N CYS A 69 2.64 4.20 -7.12
CA CYS A 69 2.55 3.56 -8.43
C CYS A 69 3.70 4.02 -9.33
N GLY A 70 3.65 3.73 -10.63
CA GLY A 70 4.74 3.92 -11.62
C GLY A 70 5.41 5.31 -11.70
N ASN A 71 4.89 6.36 -11.06
CA ASN A 71 5.59 7.64 -10.88
C ASN A 71 6.65 7.61 -9.77
N LEU A 72 6.75 6.49 -9.04
CA LEU A 72 7.70 6.22 -7.96
C LEU A 72 7.66 7.27 -6.85
N ARG A 73 6.47 7.81 -6.56
CA ARG A 73 6.20 8.75 -5.47
C ARG A 73 4.92 8.38 -4.74
N LEU A 74 4.86 8.70 -3.46
CA LEU A 74 3.62 8.60 -2.71
C LEU A 74 2.78 9.85 -2.96
N GLU A 75 1.53 9.68 -3.37
CA GLU A 75 0.63 10.78 -3.68
C GLU A 75 -0.75 10.56 -3.06
N LYS A 76 -1.43 11.67 -2.73
CA LYS A 76 -2.82 11.63 -2.24
C LYS A 76 -3.75 11.57 -3.43
N SER A 77 -4.73 10.70 -3.37
CA SER A 77 -5.70 10.47 -4.44
C SER A 77 -6.91 9.71 -3.87
N THR A 78 -7.78 9.20 -4.74
CA THR A 78 -8.97 8.40 -4.39
C THR A 78 -8.89 7.01 -5.02
N TRP A 79 -9.67 6.07 -4.51
CA TRP A 79 -9.71 4.71 -5.09
C TRP A 79 -10.16 4.71 -6.56
N SER A 80 -11.13 5.54 -6.92
CA SER A 80 -11.61 5.67 -8.31
C SER A 80 -10.51 6.05 -9.30
N GLN A 81 -9.55 6.88 -8.88
CA GLN A 81 -8.41 7.30 -9.70
C GLN A 81 -7.35 6.19 -9.83
N VAL A 82 -7.16 5.34 -8.81
CA VAL A 82 -6.27 4.16 -8.90
C VAL A 82 -6.74 3.24 -10.03
N GLN A 83 -8.05 3.00 -10.11
CA GLN A 83 -8.61 2.00 -11.04
C GLN A 83 -8.49 2.42 -12.51
N SER A 84 -8.33 3.71 -12.81
CA SER A 84 -8.15 4.20 -14.18
C SER A 84 -6.73 4.04 -14.73
N ASP A 85 -5.71 3.90 -13.86
CA ASP A 85 -4.30 3.97 -14.27
C ASP A 85 -3.75 2.66 -14.85
N GLY A 86 -4.43 1.51 -14.68
CA GLY A 86 -4.25 0.29 -15.48
C GLY A 86 -2.86 -0.40 -15.49
N ILE A 87 -1.91 -0.02 -14.63
CA ILE A 87 -0.49 -0.41 -14.79
C ILE A 87 0.06 -1.53 -13.87
N GLY A 88 -0.55 -2.02 -12.79
CA GLY A 88 0.12 -3.00 -11.91
C GLY A 88 1.35 -2.43 -11.16
N GLY A 89 1.81 -3.11 -10.11
CA GLY A 89 2.81 -2.52 -9.20
C GLY A 89 2.24 -1.42 -8.30
N PHE A 90 1.06 -1.67 -7.73
CA PHE A 90 0.36 -0.69 -6.90
C PHE A 90 0.57 -0.97 -5.42
N LEU A 91 0.70 0.09 -4.63
CA LEU A 91 0.44 0.09 -3.20
C LEU A 91 -0.48 1.25 -2.86
N VAL A 92 -1.66 0.92 -2.35
CA VAL A 92 -2.71 1.86 -1.94
C VAL A 92 -2.96 1.68 -0.45
N MET A 93 -2.86 2.77 0.29
CA MET A 93 -3.06 2.83 1.74
C MET A 93 -4.23 3.78 2.02
N SER A 94 -5.28 3.30 2.70
CA SER A 94 -6.33 4.21 3.16
C SER A 94 -5.73 5.24 4.13
N LEU A 95 -6.11 6.53 4.03
CA LEU A 95 -5.67 7.53 5.00
C LEU A 95 -6.14 7.21 6.44
N SER A 96 -7.22 6.44 6.58
CA SER A 96 -7.70 5.93 7.87
C SER A 96 -6.76 4.89 8.50
N GLN A 97 -5.80 4.36 7.73
CA GLN A 97 -4.89 3.27 8.11
C GLN A 97 -5.61 1.96 8.48
N LEU A 98 -6.88 1.81 8.07
CA LEU A 98 -7.66 0.62 8.37
C LEU A 98 -7.63 -0.44 7.27
N LYS A 99 -7.11 -0.10 6.10
CA LYS A 99 -7.02 -1.05 4.98
C LYS A 99 -6.00 -0.65 3.94
N PHE A 100 -5.63 -1.65 3.15
CA PHE A 100 -4.68 -1.49 2.06
C PHE A 100 -5.02 -2.40 0.88
N TYR A 101 -4.54 -1.99 -0.28
CA TYR A 101 -4.47 -2.79 -1.50
C TYR A 101 -3.05 -2.73 -2.01
N ALA A 102 -2.52 -3.86 -2.45
CA ALA A 102 -1.27 -3.91 -3.18
C ALA A 102 -1.35 -4.95 -4.29
N GLU A 103 -0.67 -4.68 -5.38
CA GLU A 103 -0.67 -5.52 -6.57
C GLU A 103 0.75 -5.63 -7.13
N THR A 104 1.22 -6.85 -7.34
CA THR A 104 2.52 -7.08 -7.98
C THR A 104 2.47 -6.72 -9.48
N GLU A 105 3.63 -6.53 -10.09
CA GLU A 105 3.70 -6.38 -11.54
C GLU A 105 3.62 -7.77 -12.18
N GLY A 106 2.68 -8.00 -13.11
CA GLY A 106 2.59 -9.32 -13.73
C GLY A 106 1.57 -9.48 -14.85
N ARG A 107 2.08 -9.80 -16.05
CA ARG A 107 1.38 -10.66 -17.02
C ARG A 107 2.05 -12.05 -16.98
N PRO A 108 1.31 -13.17 -16.92
CA PRO A 108 -0.13 -13.29 -17.13
C PRO A 108 -1.00 -13.12 -15.88
N LYS A 109 -0.44 -13.06 -14.67
CA LYS A 109 -1.18 -12.80 -13.43
C LYS A 109 -0.38 -11.92 -12.48
N SER A 110 -0.96 -10.78 -12.10
CA SER A 110 -0.57 -10.05 -10.92
C SER A 110 -1.05 -10.78 -9.67
N GLU A 111 -0.32 -10.63 -8.57
CA GLU A 111 -0.76 -11.09 -7.26
C GLU A 111 -1.42 -9.92 -6.53
N ILE A 112 -2.60 -10.16 -5.98
CA ILE A 112 -3.35 -9.17 -5.21
C ILE A 112 -3.16 -9.44 -3.73
N TRP A 113 -2.86 -8.38 -3.00
CA TRP A 113 -2.67 -8.39 -1.56
C TRP A 113 -3.55 -7.31 -0.94
N GLY A 114 -4.26 -7.65 0.11
CA GLY A 114 -5.15 -6.70 0.76
C GLY A 114 -5.44 -7.09 2.20
N GLY A 115 -5.61 -6.07 3.02
CA GLY A 115 -5.90 -6.26 4.43
C GLY A 115 -6.87 -5.21 4.93
N PHE A 116 -7.65 -5.58 5.94
CA PHE A 116 -8.44 -4.65 6.72
C PHE A 116 -8.20 -4.93 8.21
N THR A 117 -8.06 -3.89 9.00
CA THR A 117 -8.14 -3.96 10.46
C THR A 117 -9.49 -3.38 10.85
N GLN A 118 -10.30 -4.14 11.60
CA GLN A 118 -11.40 -3.51 12.31
C GLN A 118 -10.75 -2.65 13.40
N SER A 119 -10.98 -1.33 13.35
CA SER A 119 -10.78 -0.49 14.52
C SER A 119 -11.68 -1.02 15.62
N TRP A 120 -11.11 -1.85 16.50
CA TRP A 120 -11.72 -2.16 17.79
C TRP A 120 -11.68 -0.88 18.62
N HIS A 121 -12.72 -0.07 18.51
CA HIS A 121 -13.13 0.76 19.62
C HIS A 121 -13.79 -0.19 20.64
N CYS A 122 -13.04 -0.53 21.69
CA CYS A 122 -13.62 -0.83 22.99
C CYS A 122 -13.57 0.47 23.81
#